data_AF-A0A1B6H640-F1
#
_entry.id   AF-A0A1B6H640-F1
#
_cell.length_a   1.000
_cell.length_b   1.000
_cell.length_c   1.000
_cell.angle_alpha   90.00
_cell.angle_beta   90.00
_cell.angle_gamma   90.00
#
_symmetry.space_group_name_H-M   'P 1'
#
loop_
_entity.id
_entity.type
_entity.pdbx_description
1 polymer ?
#
loop_
_entity_poly.entity_id
_entity_poly.type
_entity_poly.pdbx_seq_one_letter_code
_entity_poly.pdbx_strand_id
1 'polypeptide(L)'
;TATMVETFSQTPVSPRSWTYPVGITRARLLGLTPATRYNITICVGNSFGTGPLIYELVWTHIAEPTQPDTPEVLKKGQSTITVKLKPVINEFGPVSKYKIIVSTDERNFFEDNCLKSWIESQNDNLTYYITAELCPKDVLNETEFVVGDGKRYSCDSDKSWYNVPLASKDQYHVSLGIVSSFQGLTKTSYSSASPSHNGVILLYAPPDEEDGVSEGLLTFLKIAIVIGGLLLVMSIVVFLLIRRKYGGHRYI
;
A
#
# COMPACT_ATOMS: atom_id res chain seq x y z
N THR A 1 41.28 7.07 -12.71
CA THR A 1 40.58 6.97 -11.42
C THR A 1 39.24 7.66 -11.54
N ALA A 2 38.26 7.27 -10.74
CA ALA A 2 36.96 7.89 -10.62
C ALA A 2 36.72 8.21 -9.15
N THR A 3 36.51 9.48 -8.83
CA THR A 3 36.20 9.94 -7.48
C THR A 3 34.80 10.53 -7.48
N MET A 4 33.95 10.06 -6.56
CA MET A 4 32.59 10.59 -6.42
C MET A 4 32.64 12.07 -6.02
N VAL A 5 31.81 12.89 -6.67
CA VAL A 5 31.63 14.32 -6.40
C VAL A 5 30.26 14.58 -5.80
N GLU A 6 29.24 13.93 -6.33
CA GLU A 6 27.83 14.08 -5.93
C GLU A 6 27.10 12.76 -6.17
N THR A 7 26.18 12.36 -5.30
CA THR A 7 25.44 11.10 -5.46
C THR A 7 24.04 11.19 -4.85
N PHE A 8 23.10 10.45 -5.44
CA PHE A 8 21.78 10.19 -4.83
C PHE A 8 21.77 9.00 -3.88
N SER A 9 22.84 8.18 -3.86
CA SER A 9 22.97 7.05 -2.95
C SER A 9 23.27 7.52 -1.52
N GLN A 10 22.67 6.87 -0.52
CA GLN A 10 23.03 7.06 0.89
C GLN A 10 24.23 6.19 1.28
N THR A 11 24.52 5.14 0.51
CA THR A 11 25.71 4.32 0.73
C THR A 11 27.00 5.07 0.38
N PRO A 12 28.06 4.99 1.22
CA PRO A 12 29.33 5.63 0.92
C PRO A 12 29.94 5.12 -0.39
N VAL A 13 30.16 6.03 -1.34
CA VAL A 13 30.78 5.70 -2.63
C VAL A 13 32.30 5.85 -2.55
N SER A 14 33.01 4.73 -2.62
CA SER A 14 34.48 4.72 -2.60
C SER A 14 35.09 5.07 -3.97
N PRO A 15 36.24 5.76 -4.01
CA PRO A 15 36.97 5.98 -5.26
C PRO A 15 37.36 4.66 -5.92
N ARG A 16 37.39 4.66 -7.26
CA ARG A 16 37.74 3.47 -8.04
C ARG A 16 38.81 3.77 -9.09
N SER A 17 39.69 2.82 -9.33
CA SER A 17 40.81 2.94 -10.27
C SER A 17 40.87 1.75 -11.19
N TRP A 18 41.30 1.99 -12.43
CA TRP A 18 41.52 0.96 -13.45
C TRP A 18 42.83 1.25 -14.16
N THR A 19 43.49 0.18 -14.58
CA THR A 19 44.70 0.22 -15.39
C THR A 19 44.44 -0.57 -16.66
N TYR A 20 44.77 0.02 -17.80
CA TYR A 20 44.56 -0.56 -19.12
C TYR A 20 45.91 -0.69 -19.86
N PRO A 21 46.04 -1.64 -20.79
CA PRO A 21 47.25 -1.76 -21.60
C PRO A 21 47.45 -0.56 -22.53
N VAL A 22 48.67 -0.43 -23.08
CA VAL A 22 49.02 0.63 -24.02
C VAL A 22 48.22 0.50 -25.32
N GLY A 23 47.88 1.63 -25.94
CA GLY A 23 47.17 1.67 -27.23
C GLY A 23 45.64 1.67 -27.12
N ILE A 24 45.09 1.69 -25.90
CA ILE A 24 43.65 1.79 -25.68
C ILE A 24 43.17 3.23 -25.87
N THR A 25 42.25 3.42 -26.81
CA THR A 25 41.57 4.70 -27.07
C THR A 25 40.15 4.76 -26.50
N ARG A 26 39.60 3.61 -26.08
CA ARG A 26 38.27 3.49 -25.48
C ARG A 26 38.26 2.45 -24.37
N ALA A 27 37.68 2.78 -23.23
CA ALA A 27 37.53 1.86 -22.12
C ALA A 27 36.14 1.98 -21.49
N ARG A 28 35.62 0.87 -20.97
CA ARG A 28 34.39 0.84 -20.16
C ARG A 28 34.77 0.78 -18.69
N LEU A 29 34.33 1.77 -17.92
CA LEU A 29 34.52 1.82 -16.48
C LEU A 29 33.37 1.05 -15.81
N LEU A 30 33.70 0.01 -15.03
CA LEU A 30 32.71 -0.90 -14.44
C LEU A 30 32.58 -0.76 -12.93
N GLY A 31 31.35 -0.96 -12.44
CA GLY A 31 30.99 -0.89 -11.02
C GLY A 31 31.11 0.51 -10.42
N LEU A 32 30.74 1.51 -11.21
CA LEU A 32 30.36 2.82 -10.69
C LEU A 32 28.93 2.73 -10.12
N THR A 33 28.68 3.42 -9.02
CA THR A 33 27.33 3.58 -8.45
C THR A 33 26.43 4.36 -9.41
N PRO A 34 25.18 3.92 -9.65
CA PRO A 34 24.18 4.66 -10.44
C PRO A 34 23.91 6.05 -9.88
N ALA A 35 23.32 6.93 -10.71
CA ALA A 35 22.91 8.28 -10.31
C ALA A 35 23.98 9.03 -9.50
N THR A 36 25.24 8.91 -9.93
CA THR A 36 26.40 9.48 -9.24
C THR A 36 27.24 10.26 -10.23
N ARG A 37 27.64 11.46 -9.83
CA ARG A 37 28.57 12.31 -10.55
C ARG A 37 29.98 11.97 -10.13
N TYR A 38 30.81 11.60 -11.10
CA TYR A 38 32.21 11.30 -10.88
C TYR A 38 33.10 12.35 -11.53
N ASN A 39 34.20 12.66 -10.86
CA ASN A 39 35.38 13.21 -11.50
C ASN A 39 36.23 12.03 -12.00
N ILE A 40 36.28 11.86 -13.31
CA ILE A 40 37.08 10.84 -13.97
C ILE A 40 38.43 11.47 -14.32
N THR A 41 39.49 11.03 -13.66
CA THR A 41 40.87 11.48 -13.93
C THR A 41 41.65 10.39 -14.66
N ILE A 42 42.34 10.75 -15.74
CA ILE A 42 43.12 9.86 -16.60
C ILE A 42 44.58 10.32 -16.60
N CYS A 43 45.50 9.36 -16.58
CA CYS A 43 46.93 9.58 -16.64
C CYS A 43 47.56 8.48 -17.50
N VAL A 44 48.62 8.80 -18.22
CA VAL A 44 49.38 7.82 -19.01
C VAL A 44 50.73 7.63 -18.33
N GLY A 45 51.05 6.38 -17.97
CA GLY A 45 52.32 6.02 -17.35
C GLY A 45 53.20 5.22 -18.30
N ASN A 46 54.51 5.41 -18.20
CA ASN A 46 55.54 4.54 -18.78
C ASN A 46 56.58 4.15 -17.71
N SER A 47 57.64 3.45 -18.11
CA SER A 47 58.73 3.06 -17.21
C SER A 47 59.48 4.22 -16.55
N PHE A 48 59.35 5.44 -17.07
CA PHE A 48 60.02 6.65 -16.57
C PHE A 48 59.12 7.52 -15.68
N GLY A 49 57.81 7.23 -15.60
CA GLY A 49 56.89 7.97 -14.74
C GLY A 49 55.50 8.16 -15.35
N THR A 50 54.72 9.03 -14.71
CA THR A 50 53.34 9.36 -15.11
C THR A 50 53.31 10.72 -15.79
N GLY A 51 52.64 10.80 -16.94
CA GLY A 51 52.37 12.04 -17.66
C GLY A 51 51.27 12.89 -17.01
N PRO A 52 50.87 13.99 -17.67
CA PRO A 52 49.85 14.90 -17.16
C PRO A 52 48.51 14.22 -16.87
N LEU A 53 47.79 14.78 -15.88
CA LEU A 53 46.43 14.38 -15.52
C LEU A 53 45.42 15.14 -16.39
N ILE A 54 44.46 14.42 -16.96
CA ILE A 54 43.29 14.99 -17.65
C ILE A 54 42.05 14.55 -16.87
N TYR A 55 41.05 15.41 -16.74
CA TYR A 55 39.84 15.07 -16.00
C TYR A 55 38.54 15.54 -16.67
N GLU A 56 37.44 14.87 -16.34
CA GLU A 56 36.09 15.23 -16.79
C GLU A 56 35.04 14.87 -15.72
N LEU A 57 33.99 15.67 -15.62
CA LEU A 57 32.86 15.42 -14.71
C LEU A 57 31.71 14.77 -15.46
N VAL A 58 31.35 13.55 -15.09
CA VAL A 58 30.32 12.77 -15.80
C VAL A 58 29.34 12.15 -14.81
N TRP A 59 28.05 12.15 -15.17
CA TRP A 59 27.01 11.44 -14.44
C TRP A 59 26.84 10.02 -14.97
N THR A 60 26.74 9.05 -14.06
CA THR A 60 26.18 7.74 -14.42
C THR A 60 24.66 7.84 -14.51
N HIS A 61 24.06 7.08 -15.42
CA HIS A 61 22.60 6.97 -15.52
C HIS A 61 21.97 6.42 -14.23
N ILE A 62 20.68 6.68 -14.05
CA ILE A 62 19.85 6.03 -13.03
C ILE A 62 19.71 4.53 -13.31
N ALA A 63 19.52 3.74 -12.26
CA ALA A 63 19.18 2.33 -12.36
C ALA A 63 17.72 2.08 -11.94
N GLU A 64 17.30 0.82 -11.93
CA GLU A 64 15.97 0.46 -11.43
C GLU A 64 15.81 0.95 -9.99
N PRO A 65 14.73 1.68 -9.66
CA PRO A 65 14.54 2.21 -8.32
C PRO A 65 14.41 1.10 -7.29
N THR A 66 14.76 1.40 -6.03
CA THR A 66 14.52 0.51 -4.88
C THR A 66 13.05 0.06 -4.90
N GLN A 67 12.82 -1.23 -4.70
CA GLN A 67 11.47 -1.74 -4.60
C GLN A 67 10.77 -1.14 -3.37
N PRO A 68 9.62 -0.47 -3.51
CA PRO A 68 8.89 0.04 -2.36
C PRO A 68 8.21 -1.09 -1.59
N ASP A 69 8.00 -0.90 -0.29
CA ASP A 69 7.20 -1.82 0.52
C ASP A 69 5.73 -1.79 0.06
N THR A 70 5.04 -2.93 0.22
CA THR A 70 3.59 -2.99 0.02
C THR A 70 2.89 -2.12 1.07
N PRO A 71 1.92 -1.25 0.68
CA PRO A 71 1.17 -0.44 1.62
C PRO A 71 0.46 -1.28 2.70
N GLU A 72 0.61 -0.87 3.96
CA GLU A 72 -0.07 -1.52 5.08
C GLU A 72 -1.52 -1.05 5.16
N VAL A 73 -2.47 -1.98 5.24
CA VAL A 73 -3.90 -1.66 5.35
C VAL A 73 -4.24 -1.35 6.79
N LEU A 74 -4.65 -0.10 7.06
CA LEU A 74 -4.99 0.37 8.41
C LEU A 74 -6.48 0.20 8.72
N LYS A 75 -7.36 0.55 7.78
CA LYS A 75 -8.82 0.55 7.96
C LYS A 75 -9.55 0.19 6.67
N LYS A 76 -10.72 -0.43 6.82
CA LYS A 76 -11.63 -0.79 5.72
C LYS A 76 -12.96 -0.07 5.94
N GLY A 77 -13.41 0.70 4.95
CA GLY A 77 -14.72 1.34 4.91
C GLY A 77 -15.67 0.57 3.99
N GLN A 78 -16.87 1.14 3.75
CA GLN A 78 -17.83 0.55 2.80
C GLN A 78 -17.37 0.67 1.34
N SER A 79 -16.70 1.78 1.01
CA SER A 79 -16.21 2.11 -0.35
C SER A 79 -14.78 2.64 -0.36
N THR A 80 -14.05 2.46 0.75
CA THR A 80 -12.71 3.03 0.94
C THR A 80 -11.78 2.06 1.65
N ILE A 81 -10.49 2.19 1.39
CA ILE A 81 -9.42 1.49 2.12
C ILE A 81 -8.40 2.53 2.57
N THR A 82 -8.13 2.62 3.88
CA THR A 82 -7.06 3.46 4.39
C THR A 82 -5.78 2.65 4.46
N VAL A 83 -4.73 3.13 3.79
CA VAL A 83 -3.40 2.51 3.78
C VAL A 83 -2.34 3.46 4.34
N LYS A 84 -1.27 2.89 4.88
CA LYS A 84 -0.07 3.62 5.30
C LYS A 84 0.96 3.61 4.18
N LEU A 85 1.36 4.79 3.72
CA LEU A 85 2.42 4.96 2.73
C LEU A 85 3.71 5.36 3.42
N LYS A 86 4.80 4.63 3.19
CA LYS A 86 6.12 4.97 3.73
C LYS A 86 6.97 5.68 2.67
N PRO A 87 7.75 6.70 3.04
CA PRO A 87 8.71 7.30 2.13
C PRO A 87 9.79 6.27 1.79
N VAL A 88 10.18 6.23 0.52
CA VAL A 88 11.16 5.28 0.00
C VAL A 88 12.48 6.00 -0.19
N ILE A 89 13.52 5.43 0.38
CA ILE A 89 14.90 5.83 0.14
C ILE A 89 15.39 5.07 -1.10
N ASN A 90 15.64 5.81 -2.18
CA ASN A 90 16.12 5.24 -3.44
C ASN A 90 17.63 5.47 -3.60
N GLU A 91 18.39 4.39 -3.60
CA GLU A 91 19.86 4.42 -3.77
C GLU A 91 20.29 4.69 -5.22
N PHE A 92 19.37 4.56 -6.17
CA PHE A 92 19.67 4.48 -7.59
C PHE A 92 19.19 5.68 -8.42
N GLY A 93 18.73 6.74 -7.75
CA GLY A 93 18.23 7.97 -8.36
C GLY A 93 17.28 8.74 -7.44
N PRO A 94 16.85 9.94 -7.84
CA PRO A 94 15.84 10.69 -7.09
C PRO A 94 14.48 10.00 -7.15
N VAL A 95 13.70 10.03 -6.06
CA VAL A 95 12.27 9.71 -6.13
C VAL A 95 11.54 10.94 -6.65
N SER A 96 11.01 10.85 -7.87
CA SER A 96 10.31 11.95 -8.52
C SER A 96 8.81 11.94 -8.21
N LYS A 97 8.22 10.74 -8.05
CA LYS A 97 6.78 10.57 -7.86
C LYS A 97 6.44 9.23 -7.23
N TYR A 98 5.33 9.17 -6.51
CA TYR A 98 4.67 7.94 -6.06
C TYR A 98 3.42 7.67 -6.89
N LYS A 99 3.22 6.43 -7.34
CA LYS A 99 2.01 5.94 -8.03
C LYS A 99 1.28 4.96 -7.13
N ILE A 100 -0.03 5.09 -7.02
CA ILE A 100 -0.86 4.14 -6.27
C ILE A 100 -1.76 3.42 -7.25
N ILE A 101 -1.67 2.09 -7.25
CA ILE A 101 -2.38 1.21 -8.17
C ILE A 101 -3.38 0.40 -7.36
N VAL A 102 -4.61 0.31 -7.87
CA VAL A 102 -5.63 -0.57 -7.34
C VAL A 102 -5.83 -1.69 -8.35
N SER A 103 -5.84 -2.95 -7.89
CA SER A 103 -6.13 -4.12 -8.70
C SER A 103 -7.21 -4.98 -8.05
N THR A 104 -8.03 -5.64 -8.87
CA THR A 104 -8.99 -6.67 -8.46
C THR A 104 -8.58 -8.09 -8.90
N ASP A 105 -7.41 -8.25 -9.55
CA ASP A 105 -6.86 -9.58 -9.86
C ASP A 105 -6.31 -10.21 -8.57
N GLU A 106 -6.68 -11.45 -8.30
CA GLU A 106 -6.26 -12.20 -7.11
C GLU A 106 -4.74 -12.33 -6.99
N ARG A 107 -4.00 -12.25 -8.10
CA ARG A 107 -2.54 -12.34 -8.15
C ARG A 107 -1.86 -10.99 -7.99
N ASN A 108 -2.62 -9.89 -7.89
CA ASN A 108 -2.11 -8.51 -7.87
C ASN A 108 -1.09 -8.25 -8.98
N PHE A 109 -1.40 -8.70 -10.19
CA PHE A 109 -0.55 -8.58 -11.37
C PHE A 109 -1.04 -7.43 -12.27
N PHE A 110 -0.11 -6.60 -12.73
CA PHE A 110 -0.37 -5.55 -13.70
C PHE A 110 0.88 -5.28 -14.54
N GLU A 111 0.66 -4.77 -15.75
CA GLU A 111 1.74 -4.38 -16.67
C GLU A 111 1.89 -2.85 -16.67
N ASP A 112 3.11 -2.35 -16.43
CA ASP A 112 3.40 -0.90 -16.29
C ASP A 112 2.96 -0.08 -17.51
N ASN A 113 3.15 -0.62 -18.72
CA ASN A 113 2.77 0.02 -19.98
C ASN A 113 1.26 0.08 -20.21
N CYS A 114 0.47 -0.70 -19.48
CA CYS A 114 -0.99 -0.75 -19.57
C CYS A 114 -1.68 0.04 -18.45
N LEU A 115 -0.93 0.66 -17.54
CA LEU A 115 -1.50 1.45 -16.44
C LEU A 115 -2.20 2.72 -16.95
N LYS A 116 -3.50 2.81 -16.68
CA LYS A 116 -4.39 3.89 -17.14
C LYS A 116 -5.30 4.38 -16.02
N SER A 117 -6.14 5.38 -16.31
CA SER A 117 -7.16 5.84 -15.37
C SER A 117 -8.23 4.78 -15.18
N TRP A 118 -9.06 4.90 -14.14
CA TRP A 118 -10.15 3.94 -13.90
C TRP A 118 -11.07 3.80 -15.13
N ILE A 119 -11.53 4.92 -15.72
CA ILE A 119 -12.44 4.90 -16.88
C ILE A 119 -11.81 4.21 -18.09
N GLU A 120 -10.56 4.56 -18.42
CA GLU A 120 -9.83 3.94 -19.54
C GLU A 120 -9.60 2.45 -19.29
N SER A 121 -9.27 2.08 -18.05
CA SER A 121 -9.04 0.68 -17.67
C SER A 121 -10.32 -0.14 -17.79
N GLN A 122 -11.47 0.42 -17.40
CA GLN A 122 -12.78 -0.23 -17.61
C GLN A 122 -13.09 -0.41 -19.09
N ASN A 123 -12.84 0.60 -19.93
CA ASN A 123 -13.06 0.50 -21.38
C ASN A 123 -12.21 -0.60 -22.03
N ASP A 124 -10.99 -0.80 -21.51
CA ASP A 124 -10.06 -1.81 -21.98
C ASP A 124 -10.20 -3.17 -21.27
N ASN A 125 -11.19 -3.32 -20.38
CA ASN A 125 -11.41 -4.51 -19.53
C ASN A 125 -10.19 -4.92 -18.68
N LEU A 126 -9.42 -3.94 -18.21
CA LEU A 126 -8.31 -4.15 -17.29
C LEU A 126 -8.82 -4.23 -15.83
N THR A 127 -8.22 -5.13 -15.05
CA THR A 127 -8.52 -5.35 -13.62
C THR A 127 -7.67 -4.47 -12.70
N TYR A 128 -6.99 -3.46 -13.24
CA TYR A 128 -6.11 -2.58 -12.49
C TYR A 128 -6.11 -1.17 -13.07
N TYR A 129 -5.87 -0.17 -12.22
CA TYR A 129 -5.83 1.24 -12.63
C TYR A 129 -4.99 2.07 -11.67
N ILE A 130 -4.53 3.23 -12.14
CA ILE A 130 -3.89 4.23 -11.29
C ILE A 130 -4.96 5.04 -10.58
N THR A 131 -4.93 5.03 -9.25
CA THR A 131 -5.88 5.77 -8.41
C THR A 131 -5.36 7.15 -7.98
N ALA A 132 -4.03 7.27 -7.84
CA ALA A 132 -3.39 8.52 -7.46
C ALA A 132 -1.92 8.57 -7.90
N GLU A 133 -1.46 9.80 -8.13
CA GLU A 133 -0.05 10.16 -8.19
C GLU A 133 0.23 11.23 -7.14
N LEU A 134 1.22 10.99 -6.28
CA LEU A 134 1.61 11.87 -5.18
C LEU A 134 3.04 12.36 -5.37
N CYS A 135 3.31 13.59 -4.95
CA CYS A 135 4.68 14.10 -4.93
C CYS A 135 5.44 13.60 -3.70
N PRO A 136 6.78 13.57 -3.75
CA PRO A 136 7.59 13.16 -2.60
C PRO A 136 7.27 13.92 -1.31
N LYS A 137 6.94 15.21 -1.42
CA LYS A 137 6.52 16.06 -0.30
C LYS A 137 5.24 15.58 0.40
N ASP A 138 4.38 14.85 -0.29
CA ASP A 138 3.09 14.38 0.22
C ASP A 138 3.23 13.06 1.02
N VAL A 139 4.41 12.42 1.00
CA VAL A 139 4.67 11.10 1.59
C VAL A 139 5.75 11.15 2.70
N LEU A 140 6.23 12.34 3.08
CA LEU A 140 7.41 12.50 3.95
C LEU A 140 7.29 11.89 5.35
N ASN A 141 6.09 11.78 5.93
CA ASN A 141 5.88 11.40 7.33
C ASN A 141 4.93 10.21 7.48
N GLU A 142 5.18 9.14 6.73
CA GLU A 142 4.34 7.93 6.75
C GLU A 142 2.84 8.24 6.60
N THR A 143 2.47 8.83 5.47
CA THR A 143 1.13 9.39 5.24
C THR A 143 0.05 8.31 5.20
N GLU A 144 -1.04 8.53 5.94
CA GLU A 144 -2.29 7.78 5.74
C GLU A 144 -2.96 8.24 4.44
N PHE A 145 -3.14 7.33 3.51
CA PHE A 145 -3.83 7.57 2.24
C PHE A 145 -5.14 6.80 2.21
N VAL A 146 -6.23 7.46 1.80
CA VAL A 146 -7.54 6.83 1.68
C VAL A 146 -7.82 6.52 0.22
N VAL A 147 -7.69 5.26 -0.17
CA VAL A 147 -8.13 4.77 -1.47
C VAL A 147 -9.65 4.82 -1.54
N GLY A 148 -10.18 5.36 -2.64
CA GLY A 148 -11.62 5.48 -2.91
C GLY A 148 -12.32 6.70 -2.31
N ASP A 149 -11.57 7.72 -1.88
CA ASP A 149 -12.16 8.91 -1.24
C ASP A 149 -12.83 9.90 -2.20
N GLY A 150 -12.87 9.60 -3.49
CA GLY A 150 -13.50 10.43 -4.52
C GLY A 150 -12.76 11.73 -4.83
N LYS A 151 -11.54 11.93 -4.32
CA LYS A 151 -10.73 13.11 -4.65
C LYS A 151 -9.90 12.90 -5.90
N ARG A 152 -9.29 14.00 -6.36
CA ARG A 152 -8.31 13.97 -7.45
C ARG A 152 -6.91 14.22 -6.92
N TYR A 153 -5.95 13.45 -7.42
CA TYR A 153 -4.55 13.53 -7.02
C TYR A 153 -3.66 13.75 -8.24
N SER A 154 -2.64 14.58 -8.08
CA SER A 154 -1.68 14.93 -9.13
C SER A 154 -0.38 15.35 -8.47
N CYS A 155 0.75 14.87 -9.00
CA CYS A 155 2.05 15.44 -8.65
C CYS A 155 2.54 16.47 -9.67
N ASP A 156 2.26 16.24 -10.95
CA ASP A 156 2.60 17.17 -12.03
C ASP A 156 1.35 17.95 -12.48
N SER A 157 1.55 19.12 -13.07
CA SER A 157 0.46 19.98 -13.58
C SER A 157 -0.39 19.31 -14.66
N ASP A 158 0.16 18.33 -15.36
CA ASP A 158 -0.38 17.89 -16.65
C ASP A 158 -1.34 16.71 -16.53
N LYS A 159 -1.37 16.02 -15.37
CA LYS A 159 -2.20 14.82 -15.20
C LYS A 159 -2.76 14.70 -13.79
N SER A 160 -4.07 14.47 -13.73
CA SER A 160 -4.84 14.35 -12.49
C SER A 160 -5.64 13.04 -12.49
N TRP A 161 -5.49 12.27 -11.42
CA TRP A 161 -6.06 10.94 -11.25
C TRP A 161 -7.26 10.98 -10.32
N TYR A 162 -8.37 10.39 -10.72
CA TYR A 162 -9.57 10.31 -9.91
C TYR A 162 -9.55 9.05 -9.05
N ASN A 163 -9.57 9.23 -7.73
CA ASN A 163 -9.56 8.16 -6.75
C ASN A 163 -10.99 7.63 -6.55
N VAL A 164 -11.44 6.81 -7.49
CA VAL A 164 -12.83 6.34 -7.58
C VAL A 164 -13.25 5.55 -6.32
N PRO A 165 -14.43 5.82 -5.74
CA PRO A 165 -14.98 5.01 -4.67
C PRO A 165 -15.01 3.52 -5.05
N LEU A 166 -14.57 2.68 -4.13
CA LEU A 166 -14.47 1.24 -4.34
C LEU A 166 -15.87 0.60 -4.27
N ALA A 167 -16.10 -0.38 -5.13
CA ALA A 167 -17.34 -1.14 -5.10
C ALA A 167 -17.33 -2.12 -3.92
N SER A 168 -18.52 -2.37 -3.37
CA SER A 168 -18.66 -3.39 -2.34
C SER A 168 -18.59 -4.80 -2.93
N LYS A 169 -18.08 -5.75 -2.15
CA LYS A 169 -17.93 -7.19 -2.41
C LYS A 169 -16.77 -7.60 -3.32
N ASP A 170 -16.00 -6.64 -3.83
CA ASP A 170 -14.75 -6.92 -4.54
C ASP A 170 -13.59 -7.13 -3.57
N GLN A 171 -12.61 -7.92 -4.02
CA GLN A 171 -11.30 -8.03 -3.40
C GLN A 171 -10.33 -7.06 -4.09
N TYR A 172 -9.77 -6.12 -3.32
CA TYR A 172 -8.83 -5.13 -3.83
C TYR A 172 -7.41 -5.37 -3.33
N HIS A 173 -6.44 -5.14 -4.20
CA HIS A 173 -5.02 -5.06 -3.89
C HIS A 173 -4.53 -3.63 -4.14
N VAL A 174 -3.83 -3.06 -3.17
CA VAL A 174 -3.25 -1.72 -3.27
C VAL A 174 -1.73 -1.87 -3.39
N SER A 175 -1.19 -1.40 -4.50
CA SER A 175 0.25 -1.45 -4.78
C SER A 175 0.84 -0.04 -4.83
N LEU A 176 2.06 0.11 -4.30
CA LEU A 176 2.82 1.36 -4.36
C LEU A 176 3.88 1.25 -5.45
N GLY A 177 3.97 2.24 -6.30
CA GLY A 177 5.04 2.41 -7.27
C GLY A 177 5.85 3.68 -6.96
N ILE A 178 7.14 3.63 -7.21
CA ILE A 178 8.00 4.83 -7.24
C ILE A 178 8.55 5.06 -8.64
N VAL A 179 8.54 6.31 -9.07
CA VAL A 179 9.09 6.75 -10.34
C VAL A 179 10.36 7.56 -10.05
N SER A 180 11.46 7.21 -10.71
CA SER A 180 12.72 7.94 -10.68
C SER A 180 12.98 8.54 -12.05
N SER A 181 12.99 9.87 -12.13
CA SER A 181 13.28 10.62 -13.34
C SER A 181 14.49 11.54 -13.13
N PHE A 182 15.53 11.36 -13.93
CA PHE A 182 16.74 12.17 -13.89
C PHE A 182 17.42 12.20 -15.26
N GLN A 183 17.83 13.39 -15.71
CA GLN A 183 18.51 13.60 -17.00
C GLN A 183 17.79 12.98 -18.21
N GLY A 184 16.45 13.07 -18.24
CA GLY A 184 15.63 12.55 -19.33
C GLY A 184 15.44 11.03 -19.32
N LEU A 185 16.00 10.32 -18.35
CA LEU A 185 15.73 8.90 -18.13
C LEU A 185 14.67 8.74 -17.03
N THR A 186 13.69 7.88 -17.27
CA THR A 186 12.66 7.53 -16.30
C THR A 186 12.63 6.02 -16.09
N LYS A 187 12.62 5.58 -14.84
CA LYS A 187 12.45 4.18 -14.45
C LYS A 187 11.44 4.10 -13.30
N THR A 188 10.73 2.98 -13.23
CA THR A 188 9.68 2.75 -12.23
C THR A 188 9.92 1.42 -11.53
N SER A 189 9.56 1.34 -10.25
CA SER A 189 9.57 0.09 -9.47
C SER A 189 8.29 0.00 -8.64
N TYR A 190 7.78 -1.21 -8.43
CA TYR A 190 6.50 -1.47 -7.76
C TYR A 190 6.65 -2.45 -6.61
N SER A 191 5.84 -2.27 -5.58
CA SER A 191 5.79 -3.17 -4.42
C SER A 191 5.43 -4.57 -4.85
N SER A 192 6.06 -5.58 -4.24
CA SER A 192 5.78 -6.98 -4.54
C SER A 192 4.29 -7.31 -4.29
N ALA A 193 3.73 -8.16 -5.16
CA ALA A 193 2.53 -8.93 -4.84
C ALA A 193 2.90 -9.98 -3.79
N SER A 194 2.99 -9.59 -2.53
CA SER A 194 3.34 -10.56 -1.48
C SER A 194 2.24 -11.61 -1.36
N PRO A 195 2.53 -12.92 -1.46
CA PRO A 195 1.57 -13.99 -1.20
C PRO A 195 0.99 -13.95 0.21
N SER A 196 1.64 -13.23 1.13
CA SER A 196 1.19 -13.09 2.53
C SER A 196 0.15 -11.98 2.72
N HIS A 197 -0.04 -11.08 1.75
CA HIS A 197 -1.04 -10.03 1.80
C HIS A 197 -2.25 -10.43 0.95
N ASN A 198 -3.16 -11.17 1.57
CA ASN A 198 -4.47 -11.46 1.02
C ASN A 198 -5.17 -10.14 0.67
N GLY A 199 -5.76 -10.06 -0.52
CA GLY A 199 -6.46 -8.85 -0.95
C GLY A 199 -7.55 -8.44 0.04
N VAL A 200 -7.86 -7.15 0.05
CA VAL A 200 -8.84 -6.56 0.94
C VAL A 200 -10.23 -6.72 0.32
N ILE A 201 -11.02 -7.64 0.87
CA ILE A 201 -12.44 -7.73 0.56
C ILE A 201 -13.19 -6.62 1.30
N LEU A 202 -13.95 -5.80 0.55
CA LEU A 202 -14.87 -4.83 1.12
C LEU A 202 -16.24 -5.47 1.29
N LEU A 203 -16.59 -5.91 2.49
CA LEU A 203 -17.93 -6.40 2.77
C LEU A 203 -18.86 -5.22 3.01
N TYR A 204 -19.94 -5.13 2.24
CA TYR A 204 -21.09 -4.32 2.64
C TYR A 204 -21.72 -4.98 3.87
N ALA A 205 -21.30 -4.55 5.06
CA ALA A 205 -22.13 -4.71 6.24
C ALA A 205 -23.20 -3.61 6.13
N PRO A 206 -24.49 -3.95 5.88
CA PRO A 206 -25.54 -3.00 6.21
C PRO A 206 -25.30 -2.55 7.66
N PRO A 207 -25.57 -1.28 8.02
CA PRO A 207 -25.57 -0.91 9.43
C PRO A 207 -26.40 -1.97 10.15
N ASP A 208 -25.83 -2.58 11.20
CA ASP A 208 -26.52 -3.59 11.99
C ASP A 208 -27.95 -3.07 12.17
N GLU A 209 -28.92 -3.71 11.52
CA GLU A 209 -30.29 -3.56 11.94
C GLU A 209 -30.22 -4.09 13.36
N GLU A 210 -30.15 -3.18 14.35
CA GLU A 210 -30.34 -3.48 15.76
C GLU A 210 -31.42 -4.53 15.79
N ASP A 211 -31.05 -5.75 16.22
CA ASP A 211 -31.87 -6.95 16.18
C ASP A 211 -33.34 -6.56 16.19
N GLY A 212 -33.97 -6.64 15.01
CA GLY A 212 -35.36 -6.27 14.78
C GLY A 212 -36.32 -7.23 15.46
N VAL A 213 -36.00 -7.69 16.66
CA VAL A 213 -36.98 -8.13 17.63
C VAL A 213 -37.81 -6.89 17.94
N SER A 214 -38.92 -6.74 17.19
CA SER A 214 -39.87 -5.64 17.40
C SER A 214 -40.02 -5.39 18.89
N GLU A 215 -39.82 -4.14 19.34
CA GLU A 215 -39.96 -3.81 20.77
C GLU A 215 -41.26 -4.37 21.36
N GLY A 216 -42.30 -4.46 20.52
CA GLY A 216 -43.58 -5.12 20.81
C GLY A 216 -43.47 -6.61 21.17
N LEU A 217 -42.66 -7.41 20.45
CA LEU A 217 -42.45 -8.83 20.78
C LEU A 217 -41.66 -8.97 22.09
N LEU A 218 -40.66 -8.12 22.32
CA LEU A 218 -39.86 -8.15 23.54
C LEU A 218 -40.67 -7.71 24.77
N THR A 219 -41.53 -6.69 24.63
CA THR A 219 -42.48 -6.28 25.68
C THR A 219 -43.56 -7.33 25.92
N PHE A 220 -44.13 -7.91 24.85
CA PHE A 220 -45.08 -9.02 24.97
C PHE A 220 -44.48 -10.21 25.71
N LEU A 221 -43.25 -10.61 25.37
CA LEU A 221 -42.58 -11.74 26.01
C LEU A 221 -42.30 -11.47 27.50
N LYS A 222 -41.88 -10.26 27.86
CA LYS A 222 -41.72 -9.84 29.26
C LYS A 222 -43.03 -9.92 30.05
N ILE A 223 -44.13 -9.42 29.48
CA ILE A 223 -45.46 -9.45 30.10
C ILE A 223 -45.94 -10.91 30.25
N ALA A 224 -45.76 -11.75 29.24
CA ALA A 224 -46.14 -13.15 29.26
C ALA A 224 -45.40 -13.94 30.37
N ILE A 225 -44.10 -13.68 30.55
CA ILE A 225 -43.29 -14.30 31.62
C ILE A 225 -43.81 -13.90 33.01
N VAL A 226 -44.12 -12.62 33.21
CA VAL A 226 -44.63 -12.12 34.51
C VAL A 226 -46.01 -12.72 34.84
N ILE A 227 -46.92 -12.73 33.87
CA ILE A 227 -48.26 -13.32 34.05
C ILE A 227 -48.16 -14.83 34.30
N GLY A 228 -47.32 -15.53 33.51
CA GLY A 228 -47.07 -16.97 33.70
C GLY A 228 -46.54 -17.28 35.09
N GLY A 229 -45.59 -16.48 35.60
CA GLY A 229 -45.05 -16.62 36.95
C GLY A 229 -46.10 -16.44 38.04
N LEU A 230 -46.95 -15.41 37.92
CA LEU A 230 -48.05 -15.15 38.86
C LEU A 230 -49.06 -16.30 38.90
N LEU A 231 -49.47 -16.81 37.73
CA LEU A 231 -50.40 -17.94 37.63
C LEU A 231 -49.81 -19.22 38.24
N LEU A 232 -48.52 -19.46 38.03
CA LEU A 232 -47.81 -20.61 38.61
C LEU A 232 -47.77 -20.51 40.14
N VAL A 233 -47.42 -19.35 40.71
CA VAL A 233 -47.43 -19.13 42.16
C VAL A 233 -48.84 -19.30 42.74
N MET A 234 -49.87 -18.75 42.10
CA MET A 234 -51.25 -18.93 42.54
C MET A 234 -51.69 -20.40 42.51
N SER A 235 -51.30 -21.14 41.46
CA SER A 235 -51.55 -22.57 41.37
C SER A 235 -50.86 -23.35 42.50
N ILE A 236 -49.60 -23.02 42.81
CA ILE A 236 -48.88 -23.61 43.94
C ILE A 236 -49.59 -23.30 45.26
N VAL A 237 -50.00 -22.05 45.49
CA VAL A 237 -50.70 -21.65 46.72
C VAL A 237 -52.02 -22.41 46.85
N VAL A 238 -52.83 -22.47 45.78
CA VAL A 238 -54.08 -23.23 45.76
C VAL A 238 -53.82 -24.71 46.02
N PHE A 239 -52.82 -25.30 45.38
CA PHE A 239 -52.42 -26.69 45.61
C PHE A 239 -52.02 -26.94 47.06
N LEU A 240 -51.25 -26.04 47.68
CA LEU A 240 -50.86 -26.13 49.09
C LEU A 240 -52.06 -25.96 50.03
N LEU A 241 -53.02 -25.08 49.71
CA LEU A 241 -54.26 -24.90 50.47
C LEU A 241 -55.17 -26.14 50.39
N ILE A 242 -55.32 -26.72 49.20
CA ILE A 242 -56.04 -27.99 48.99
C ILE A 242 -55.32 -29.11 49.76
N ARG A 243 -54.01 -29.22 49.64
CA ARG A 243 -53.21 -30.21 50.38
C ARG A 243 -53.34 -30.03 51.90
N ARG A 244 -53.42 -28.80 52.41
CA ARG A 244 -53.68 -28.52 53.83
C ARG A 244 -55.10 -28.89 54.26
N LYS A 245 -56.11 -28.62 53.41
CA LYS A 245 -57.52 -28.85 53.73
C LYS A 245 -57.93 -30.33 53.62
N TYR A 246 -57.28 -31.10 52.74
CA TYR A 246 -57.58 -32.52 52.50
C TYR A 246 -56.52 -33.49 53.05
N GLY A 247 -55.34 -33.00 53.47
CA GLY A 247 -54.31 -33.80 54.16
C GLY A 247 -54.56 -34.00 55.67
N GLY A 248 -55.65 -33.43 56.21
CA GLY A 248 -56.03 -33.52 57.62
C GLY A 248 -57.05 -34.61 57.97
N HIS A 249 -57.30 -35.58 57.08
CA HIS A 249 -58.19 -36.71 57.37
C HIS A 249 -57.59 -38.03 56.85
N ARG A 250 -56.58 -38.54 57.57
CA ARG A 250 -56.37 -39.98 57.84
C ARG A 250 -55.03 -40.18 58.56
N TYR A 251 -55.10 -40.41 59.86
CA TYR A 251 -54.47 -41.51 60.61
C TYR A 251 -55.06 -41.49 62.04
N ILE A 252 -56.19 -42.19 62.22
CA ILE A 252 -56.34 -43.18 63.30
C ILE A 252 -55.95 -44.51 62.66
#